data_AF-A0A970JD96-F1
#
_entry.id   AF-A0A970JD96-F1
#
_cell.length_a   1.000
_cell.length_b   1.000
_cell.length_c   1.000
_cell.angle_alpha   90.00
_cell.angle_beta   90.00
_cell.angle_gamma   90.00
#
_symmetry.space_group_name_H-M   'P 1'
#
loop_
_entity.id
_entity.type
_entity.pdbx_description
1 polymer ?
#
loop_
_entity_poly.entity_id
_entity_poly.type
_entity_poly.pdbx_seq_one_letter_code
_entity_poly.pdbx_strand_id
1 'polypeptide(L)' 'SDVFNLPISTLDKNEGAAFGAAILAGTGAGVYESVKAAAKVIKQSGKFYPNEENVKVYEKLYGKYTTLYEKIKDI' A
#
# COMPACT_ATOMS: atom_id res chain seq x y z
N SER A 1 -9.45 0.37 -3.44
CA SER A 1 -9.72 -0.51 -2.29
C SER A 1 -10.54 -1.72 -2.73
N ASP A 2 -11.55 -1.51 -3.58
CA ASP A 2 -12.52 -2.55 -3.99
C ASP A 2 -11.89 -3.81 -4.61
N VAL A 3 -10.93 -3.67 -5.55
CA VAL A 3 -10.24 -4.82 -6.16
C VAL A 3 -9.48 -5.65 -5.14
N PHE A 4 -8.84 -4.99 -4.16
CA PHE A 4 -8.04 -5.65 -3.13
C PHE A 4 -8.86 -6.12 -1.92
N ASN A 5 -10.13 -5.71 -1.83
CA ASN A 5 -11.02 -5.90 -0.69
C ASN A 5 -10.36 -5.54 0.67
N LEU A 6 -9.55 -4.48 0.69
CA LEU A 6 -8.82 -4.02 1.87
C LEU A 6 -8.87 -2.50 1.99
N PRO A 7 -8.84 -1.95 3.22
CA PRO A 7 -8.64 -0.52 3.43
C PRO A 7 -7.27 -0.10 2.88
N ILE A 8 -7.25 1.00 2.11
CA ILE A 8 -6.02 1.56 1.55
C ILE A 8 -5.78 2.93 2.21
N SER A 9 -4.60 3.12 2.78
CA SER A 9 -4.13 4.42 3.23
C SER A 9 -3.08 4.96 2.25
N THR A 10 -3.20 6.23 1.87
CA THR A 10 -2.18 6.96 1.11
C THR A 10 -1.32 7.80 2.05
N LEU A 11 -0.08 8.07 1.64
CA LEU A 11 0.85 8.91 2.41
C LEU A 11 0.90 10.32 1.84
N ASP A 12 1.15 11.32 2.70
CA ASP A 12 1.35 12.72 2.28
C ASP A 12 2.64 12.91 1.48
N LYS A 13 3.64 12.06 1.74
CA LYS A 13 4.96 12.09 1.12
C LYS A 13 5.24 10.78 0.39
N ASN A 14 5.76 10.88 -0.83
CA ASN A 14 5.94 9.75 -1.74
C ASN A 14 7.41 9.28 -1.85
N GLU A 15 8.36 9.87 -1.12
CA GLU A 15 9.76 9.46 -1.15
C GLU A 15 10.02 8.20 -0.30
N GLY A 16 9.48 7.04 -0.69
CA GLY A 16 9.52 5.81 0.11
C GLY A 16 10.91 5.41 0.62
N ALA A 17 11.86 5.18 -0.29
CA ALA A 17 13.20 4.68 0.07
C ALA A 17 14.06 5.75 0.78
N ALA A 18 14.09 6.97 0.26
CA ALA A 18 14.89 8.06 0.81
C ALA A 18 14.41 8.45 2.22
N PHE A 19 13.10 8.51 2.44
CA PHE A 19 12.54 8.80 3.76
C PHE A 19 12.82 7.69 4.77
N GLY A 20 12.77 6.42 4.33
CA GLY A 20 13.17 5.28 5.16
C GLY A 20 14.64 5.34 5.59
N ALA A 21 15.55 5.67 4.66
CA ALA A 21 16.96 5.84 4.97
C ALA A 21 17.20 6.99 5.97
N ALA A 22 16.50 8.12 5.81
CA ALA A 22 16.56 9.24 6.74
C ALA A 22 16.05 8.87 8.15
N ILE A 23 14.97 8.09 8.24
CA ILE A 23 14.46 7.57 9.52
C ILE A 23 15.53 6.71 10.21
N LEU A 24 16.14 5.78 9.47
CA LEU A 24 17.17 4.89 10.02
C LEU A 24 18.40 5.67 10.49
N ALA A 25 18.87 6.63 9.69
CA ALA A 25 19.98 7.50 10.06
C ALA A 25 19.64 8.34 11.31
N GLY A 26 18.42 8.89 11.38
CA GLY A 26 17.95 9.64 12.55
C GLY A 26 17.88 8.79 13.82
N THR A 27 17.42 7.54 13.72
CA THR A 27 17.46 6.60 14.85
C THR A 27 18.90 6.27 15.26
N GLY A 28 19.79 5.98 14.31
CA GLY A 28 21.21 5.70 14.59
C GLY A 28 21.97 6.89 15.19
N ALA A 29 21.57 8.11 14.81
CA ALA A 29 22.11 9.36 15.36
C ALA A 29 21.49 9.76 16.71
N GLY A 30 20.54 8.98 17.25
CA GLY A 30 19.87 9.25 18.53
C GLY A 30 18.79 10.33 18.49
N VAL A 31 18.40 10.80 17.30
CA VAL A 31 17.29 11.77 17.11
C VAL A 31 15.94 11.14 17.46
N TYR A 32 15.80 9.83 17.19
CA TYR A 32 14.61 9.05 17.56
C TYR A 32 15.01 7.87 18.45
N GLU A 33 14.24 7.65 19.51
CA GLU A 33 14.46 6.54 20.46
C GLU A 33 14.36 5.15 19.83
N SER A 34 13.59 5.02 18.73
CA SER A 34 13.47 3.79 17.96
C SER A 34 12.91 4.07 16.57
N VAL A 35 13.06 3.11 15.66
CA VAL A 35 12.43 3.16 14.33
C VAL A 35 10.91 3.27 14.45
N LYS A 36 10.30 2.61 15.45
CA LYS A 36 8.85 2.70 15.71
C LYS A 36 8.43 4.10 16.16
N ALA A 37 9.26 4.77 16.96
CA ALA A 37 9.02 6.16 17.33
C ALA A 37 9.15 7.09 16.11
N ALA A 38 10.19 6.88 15.28
CA ALA A 38 10.39 7.64 14.05
C ALA A 38 9.24 7.44 13.03
N ALA A 39 8.70 6.23 12.91
CA ALA A 39 7.58 5.93 12.01
C ALA A 39 6.32 6.79 12.30
N LYS A 40 6.18 7.35 13.51
CA LYS A 40 5.08 8.29 13.83
C LYS A 40 5.15 9.60 13.04
N VAL A 41 6.29 9.94 12.44
CA VAL A 41 6.41 11.12 11.57
C VAL A 41 5.81 10.90 10.18
N ILE A 42 5.52 9.65 9.82
CA ILE A 42 4.80 9.31 8.59
C ILE A 42 3.34 9.74 8.75
N LYS A 43 2.90 10.68 7.90
CA LYS A 43 1.52 11.16 7.87
C LYS A 43 0.73 10.49 6.75
N GLN A 44 -0.45 9.99 7.10
CA GLN A 44 -1.42 9.47 6.13
C GLN A 44 -2.27 10.63 5.60
N SER A 45 -2.42 10.69 4.28
CA SER A 45 -3.17 11.75 3.58
C SER A 45 -4.63 11.40 3.38
N GLY A 46 -4.92 10.13 3.08
CA GLY A 46 -6.26 9.65 2.79
C GLY A 46 -6.44 8.19 3.15
N LYS A 47 -7.68 7.81 3.45
CA LYS A 47 -8.08 6.44 3.74
C LYS A 47 -9.30 6.06 2.91
N PHE A 48 -9.19 4.97 2.18
CA PHE A 48 -10.22 4.46 1.28
C PHE A 48 -10.66 3.08 1.76
N TYR A 49 -11.95 2.91 2.03
CA TYR A 49 -12.53 1.62 2.40
C TYR A 49 -13.11 0.94 1.15
N PRO A 50 -13.15 -0.41 1.12
CA PRO A 50 -13.80 -1.11 0.01
C PRO A 50 -15.32 -0.90 0.05
N ASN A 51 -15.91 -0.74 -1.12
CA ASN A 51 -17.35 -0.84 -1.31
C ASN A 51 -17.72 -2.29 -1.65
N GLU A 52 -18.53 -2.93 -0.82
CA GLU A 52 -18.90 -4.35 -0.96
C GLU A 52 -19.56 -4.70 -2.29
N GLU A 53 -20.35 -3.79 -2.88
CA GLU A 53 -20.98 -4.02 -4.18
C GLU A 53 -19.92 -4.07 -5.29
N ASN A 54 -18.96 -3.15 -5.24
CA ASN A 54 -17.86 -3.11 -6.19
C ASN A 54 -16.91 -4.29 -6.00
N VAL A 55 -16.64 -4.73 -4.77
CA VAL A 55 -15.82 -5.92 -4.48
C VAL A 55 -16.39 -7.13 -5.22
N LYS A 56 -17.70 -7.38 -5.10
CA LYS A 56 -18.37 -8.51 -5.78
C LYS A 56 -18.25 -8.43 -7.31
N VAL A 57 -18.28 -7.23 -7.87
CA VAL A 57 -18.10 -7.01 -9.31
C VAL A 57 -16.64 -7.31 -9.70
N TYR A 58 -15.68 -6.74 -8.97
CA TYR A 58 -14.25 -6.91 -9.25
C TYR A 58 -13.76 -8.33 -9.05
N GLU A 59 -14.27 -9.08 -8.07
CA GLU A 59 -13.93 -10.51 -7.90
C GLU A 59 -14.29 -11.32 -9.16
N LYS A 60 -15.47 -11.09 -9.74
CA LYS A 60 -15.89 -11.75 -10.99
C LYS A 60 -15.01 -11.36 -12.17
N LEU A 61 -14.66 -10.08 -12.27
CA LEU A 61 -13.81 -9.56 -13.35
C LEU A 61 -12.37 -10.07 -13.22
N TYR A 62 -11.83 -10.11 -12.00
CA TYR A 62 -10.49 -10.62 -11.73
C TYR A 62 -10.38 -12.12 -12.04
N GLY A 63 -11.43 -12.90 -11.75
CA GLY A 63 -11.51 -14.30 -12.18
C GLY A 63 -11.42 -14.45 -13.71
N LYS A 64 -12.17 -13.63 -14.46
CA LYS A 64 -12.08 -13.63 -15.94
C LYS A 64 -10.70 -13.22 -16.44
N TYR A 65 -10.10 -12.19 -15.85
CA TYR A 65 -8.75 -11.74 -16.18
C TYR A 65 -7.72 -12.86 -15.97
N THR A 66 -7.77 -13.54 -14.83
CA THR A 66 -6.83 -14.62 -14.49
C THR A 66 -6.94 -15.77 -15.48
N THR A 67 -8.16 -16.23 -15.77
CA THR A 67 -8.41 -17.28 -16.77
C THR A 67 -7.90 -16.90 -18.16
N LEU A 68 -8.07 -15.62 -18.55
CA LEU A 68 -7.57 -15.16 -19.84
C LEU A 68 -6.03 -15.12 -19.85
N TYR A 69 -5.43 -14.54 -18.80
CA TYR A 69 -3.97 -14.44 -18.65
C TYR A 69 -3.30 -15.82 -18.72
N GLU A 70 -3.85 -16.82 -18.02
CA GLU A 70 -3.35 -18.19 -18.07
C GLU A 70 -3.32 -18.79 -19.48
N LYS A 71 -4.27 -18.39 -20.35
CA LYS A 71 -4.34 -18.89 -21.73
C LYS A 71 -3.40 -18.19 -22.69
N ILE A 72 -2.94 -16.98 -22.37
CA ILE A 72 -2.16 -16.14 -23.28
C ILE A 72 -0.73 -15.86 -22.80
N LYS A 73 -0.36 -16.25 -21.58
CA LYS A 73 0.97 -15.96 -21.01
C LYS A 73 2.13 -16.63 -21.74
N ASP A 74 1.86 -17.73 -22.45
CA ASP A 74 2.86 -18.55 -23.16
C ASP A 74 2.77 -18.38 -24.70
N ILE A 75 1.90 -17.47 -25.17
CA ILE A 75 1.84 -17.02 -26.57
C ILE A 75 2.86 -15.90 -26.75
#